data_AF-A0AAD1L7J9-F1
#
_entry.id   AF-A0AAD1L7J9-F1
#
_cell.length_a   1.000
_cell.length_b   1.000
_cell.length_c   1.000
_cell.angle_alpha   90.00
_cell.angle_beta   90.00
_cell.angle_gamma   90.00
#
_symmetry.space_group_name_H-M   'P 1'
#
loop_
_entity.id
_entity.type
_entity.pdbx_description
1 polymer ?
#
loop_
_entity_poly.entity_id
_entity_poly.type
_entity_poly.pdbx_seq_one_letter_code
_entity_poly.pdbx_strand_id
1 'polypeptide(L)'
;MSDVRLKKSTIESLKEYVNDFGMTVDDVVLNLIEENNSLKSLLGQGFSLPGGDKDTHSFKDYVIHKLPKGKILVTKDGLKVSNMKKVLIEAGSAVGMDDKELNPDFTTYEIGRFLFKHLQG
;
A
#
# COMPACT_ATOMS: atom_id res chain seq x y z
N MET A 1 32.50 22.37 -3.45
CA MET A 1 31.37 22.55 -4.39
C MET A 1 31.47 23.96 -4.97
N SER A 2 31.27 24.10 -6.28
CA SER A 2 31.28 25.38 -7.00
C SER A 2 30.01 26.18 -6.71
N ASP A 3 30.19 27.47 -6.41
CA ASP A 3 29.21 28.38 -5.84
C ASP A 3 28.37 29.03 -6.95
N VAL A 4 27.13 28.58 -7.14
CA VAL A 4 26.18 29.16 -8.10
C VAL A 4 25.36 30.23 -7.37
N ARG A 5 25.62 31.50 -7.67
CA ARG A 5 24.89 32.63 -7.07
C ARG A 5 23.76 33.13 -7.96
N LEU A 6 22.53 33.00 -7.45
CA LEU A 6 21.33 33.54 -8.07
C LEU A 6 21.31 35.08 -8.01
N LYS A 7 20.66 35.70 -9.01
CA LYS A 7 20.51 37.16 -9.07
C LYS A 7 19.63 37.66 -7.92
N LYS A 8 19.98 38.82 -7.35
CA LYS A 8 19.34 39.39 -6.15
C LYS A 8 17.83 39.58 -6.31
N SER A 9 17.38 39.99 -7.50
CA SER A 9 15.95 40.13 -7.82
C SER A 9 15.20 38.80 -7.80
N THR A 10 15.83 37.71 -8.26
CA THR A 10 15.25 36.36 -8.20
C THR A 10 15.15 35.88 -6.75
N ILE A 11 16.11 36.22 -5.89
CA ILE A 11 16.08 35.89 -4.47
C ILE A 11 14.99 36.69 -3.74
N GLU A 12 14.80 37.97 -4.07
CA GLU A 12 13.76 38.82 -3.48
C GLU A 12 12.35 38.38 -3.90
N SER A 13 12.13 38.03 -5.16
CA SER A 13 10.85 37.44 -5.60
C SER A 13 10.59 36.06 -4.98
N LEU A 14 11.63 35.22 -4.80
CA LEU A 14 11.46 33.94 -4.10
C LEU A 14 11.09 34.14 -2.62
N LYS A 15 11.62 35.19 -1.99
CA LYS A 15 11.29 35.56 -0.60
C LYS A 15 9.86 36.07 -0.46
N GLU A 16 9.32 36.79 -1.44
CA GLU A 16 7.89 37.19 -1.43
C GLU A 16 6.96 35.96 -1.51
N TYR A 17 7.25 35.00 -2.39
CA TYR A 17 6.46 33.76 -2.50
C TYR A 17 6.58 32.82 -1.29
N VAL A 18 7.73 32.82 -0.60
CA VAL A 18 7.95 32.02 0.62
C VAL A 18 7.42 32.72 1.87
N ASN A 19 7.40 34.06 1.92
CA ASN A 19 6.84 34.80 3.05
C ASN A 19 5.31 34.86 3.05
N ASP A 20 4.64 34.73 1.90
CA ASP A 20 3.16 34.77 1.82
C ASP A 20 2.48 33.51 2.40
N PHE A 21 3.23 32.42 2.55
CA PHE A 21 2.85 31.33 3.42
C PHE A 21 3.78 31.34 4.63
N GLY A 22 3.37 32.06 5.68
CA GLY A 22 3.95 31.99 7.03
C GLY A 22 3.80 30.61 7.69
N MET A 23 3.90 29.53 6.90
CA MET A 23 4.00 28.16 7.33
C MET A 23 5.48 27.84 7.50
N THR A 24 5.86 27.60 8.74
CA THR A 24 7.15 26.99 9.05
C THR A 24 7.17 25.55 8.51
N VAL A 25 8.36 24.95 8.42
CA VAL A 25 8.49 23.53 8.05
C VAL A 25 7.67 22.64 8.98
N ASP A 26 7.55 23.02 10.25
CA ASP A 26 6.76 22.29 11.25
C ASP A 26 5.26 22.36 10.93
N ASP A 27 4.75 23.49 10.44
CA ASP A 27 3.36 23.64 10.02
C ASP A 27 3.03 22.77 8.80
N VAL A 28 3.98 22.67 7.85
CA VAL A 28 3.84 21.79 6.68
C VAL A 28 3.84 20.31 7.10
N VAL A 29 4.70 19.92 8.04
CA VAL A 29 4.76 18.56 8.57
C VAL A 29 3.48 18.20 9.33
N LEU A 30 2.95 19.13 10.15
CA LEU A 30 1.69 18.95 10.86
C LEU A 30 0.52 18.77 9.88
N ASN A 31 0.43 19.62 8.84
CA ASN A 31 -0.60 19.48 7.81
C ASN A 31 -0.53 18.14 7.07
N LEU A 32 0.66 17.64 6.73
CA LEU A 32 0.82 16.32 6.11
C LEU A 32 0.42 15.17 7.03
N ILE A 33 0.68 15.30 8.34
CA ILE A 33 0.25 14.31 9.34
C ILE A 33 -1.27 14.32 9.47
N GLU A 34 -1.90 15.50 9.51
CA GLU A 34 -3.35 15.66 9.57
C GLU A 34 -4.05 15.12 8.31
N GLU A 35 -3.55 15.43 7.11
CA GLU A 35 -4.08 14.87 5.87
C GLU A 35 -3.92 13.35 5.83
N ASN A 36 -2.79 12.80 6.28
CA ASN A 36 -2.58 11.35 6.33
C ASN A 36 -3.52 10.67 7.33
N ASN A 37 -3.78 11.29 8.49
CA ASN A 37 -4.73 10.78 9.48
C ASN A 37 -6.18 10.91 8.98
N SER A 38 -6.52 12.00 8.30
CA SER A 38 -7.81 12.19 7.63
C SER A 38 -8.02 11.16 6.53
N LEU A 39 -7.00 10.92 5.69
CA LEU A 39 -7.00 9.85 4.70
C LEU A 39 -7.17 8.49 5.37
N LYS A 40 -6.41 8.16 6.41
CA LYS A 40 -6.60 6.89 7.14
C LYS A 40 -8.00 6.76 7.75
N SER A 41 -8.59 7.85 8.22
CA SER A 41 -9.95 7.85 8.76
C SER A 41 -11.00 7.70 7.67
N LEU A 42 -10.83 8.36 6.52
CA LEU A 42 -11.65 8.19 5.32
C LEU A 42 -11.54 6.75 4.78
N LEU A 43 -10.32 6.22 4.74
CA LEU A 43 -10.01 4.85 4.32
C LEU A 43 -10.47 3.81 5.37
N GLY A 44 -10.68 4.23 6.62
CA GLY A 44 -11.17 3.42 7.74
C GLY A 44 -12.68 3.19 7.76
N GLN A 45 -13.45 3.80 6.84
CA GLN A 45 -14.89 3.56 6.70
C GLN A 45 -15.28 2.80 5.43
N GLY A 46 -14.33 2.25 4.68
CA GLY A 46 -14.65 1.35 3.58
C GLY A 46 -13.57 1.26 2.53
N PHE A 47 -12.48 0.54 2.83
CA PHE A 47 -11.76 -0.16 1.77
C PHE A 47 -12.58 -1.39 1.34
N SER A 48 -13.75 -1.13 0.76
CA SER A 48 -14.23 -1.99 -0.31
C SER A 48 -13.58 -1.45 -1.57
N LEU A 49 -12.46 -2.05 -1.96
CA LEU A 49 -11.90 -1.82 -3.29
C LEU A 49 -13.06 -1.99 -4.29
N PRO A 50 -13.29 -1.03 -5.20
CA PRO A 50 -14.43 -1.08 -6.10
C PRO A 50 -14.41 -2.41 -6.85
N GLY A 51 -15.56 -3.11 -6.80
CA GLY A 51 -15.74 -4.44 -7.34
C GLY A 51 -15.20 -4.54 -8.77
N GLY A 52 -14.21 -5.40 -8.95
CA GLY A 52 -13.47 -5.56 -10.21
C GLY A 52 -11.94 -5.62 -10.04
N ASP A 53 -11.43 -5.61 -8.82
CA ASP A 53 -9.98 -5.61 -8.59
C ASP A 53 -9.39 -7.01 -8.74
N LYS A 54 -8.81 -7.30 -9.91
CA LYS A 54 -8.05 -8.54 -10.19
C LYS A 54 -6.89 -8.78 -9.22
N ASP A 55 -6.60 -7.78 -8.39
CA ASP A 55 -5.51 -7.76 -7.44
C ASP A 55 -5.99 -7.92 -5.98
N THR A 56 -7.27 -8.25 -5.73
CA THR A 56 -7.74 -8.63 -4.39
C THR A 56 -8.55 -9.93 -4.36
N HIS A 57 -8.38 -10.72 -3.29
CA HIS A 57 -9.15 -11.93 -3.03
C HIS A 57 -9.61 -11.96 -1.58
N SER A 58 -10.92 -12.14 -1.37
CA SER A 58 -11.50 -12.29 -0.04
C SER A 58 -11.56 -13.77 0.33
N PHE A 59 -11.02 -14.13 1.49
CA PHE A 59 -11.01 -15.51 2.00
C PHE A 59 -11.35 -15.51 3.49
N LYS A 60 -12.55 -15.99 3.86
CA LYS A 60 -13.08 -15.93 5.23
C LYS A 60 -13.04 -14.49 5.76
N ASP A 61 -12.47 -14.26 6.94
CA ASP A 61 -12.26 -12.93 7.53
C ASP A 61 -11.03 -12.20 6.98
N TYR A 62 -10.30 -12.81 6.04
CA TYR A 62 -9.06 -12.27 5.50
C TYR A 62 -9.28 -11.65 4.12
N VAL A 63 -8.54 -10.58 3.85
CA VAL A 63 -8.41 -9.99 2.52
C VAL A 63 -6.97 -10.13 2.07
N ILE A 64 -6.78 -10.78 0.93
CA ILE A 64 -5.48 -11.03 0.29
C ILE A 64 -5.33 -10.03 -0.84
N HIS A 65 -4.30 -9.19 -0.75
CA HIS A 65 -4.01 -8.11 -1.69
C HIS A 65 -2.74 -8.43 -2.47
N LYS A 66 -2.80 -8.28 -3.79
CA LYS A 66 -1.65 -8.26 -4.69
C LYS A 66 -1.22 -6.81 -4.89
N LEU A 67 -0.09 -6.48 -4.29
CA LEU A 67 0.55 -5.19 -4.39
C LEU A 67 1.45 -5.12 -5.65
N PRO A 68 1.85 -3.91 -6.09
CA PRO A 68 2.81 -3.74 -7.17
C PRO A 68 4.09 -4.56 -6.95
N LYS A 69 4.71 -4.99 -8.06
CA LYS A 69 5.87 -5.90 -8.07
C LYS A 69 5.55 -7.31 -7.55
N GLY A 70 4.27 -7.69 -7.50
CA GLY A 70 3.79 -9.01 -7.10
C GLY A 70 3.87 -9.28 -5.59
N LYS A 71 4.14 -8.26 -4.77
CA LYS A 71 4.14 -8.41 -3.31
C LYS A 71 2.73 -8.79 -2.83
N ILE A 72 2.66 -9.61 -1.80
CA ILE A 72 1.40 -10.10 -1.25
C ILE A 72 1.24 -9.58 0.16
N LEU A 73 0.06 -9.01 0.44
CA LEU A 73 -0.33 -8.56 1.77
C LEU A 73 -1.61 -9.29 2.16
N VAL A 74 -1.65 -9.79 3.39
CA VAL A 74 -2.86 -10.40 3.94
C VAL A 74 -3.29 -9.57 5.14
N THR A 75 -4.53 -9.13 5.15
CA THR A 75 -5.11 -8.32 6.22
C THR A 75 -6.33 -9.00 6.83
N LYS A 76 -6.52 -8.83 8.14
CA LYS A 76 -7.77 -9.11 8.85
C LYS A 76 -8.17 -7.84 9.58
N ASP A 77 -9.41 -7.39 9.42
CA ASP A 77 -9.92 -6.15 10.02
C ASP A 77 -9.02 -4.92 9.72
N GLY A 78 -8.45 -4.87 8.52
CA GLY A 78 -7.53 -3.79 8.09
C GLY A 78 -6.09 -3.89 8.62
N LEU A 79 -5.77 -4.89 9.44
CA LEU A 79 -4.44 -5.09 10.02
C LEU A 79 -3.68 -6.24 9.34
N LYS A 80 -2.39 -6.04 9.08
CA LYS A 80 -1.52 -7.09 8.55
C LYS A 80 -1.43 -8.25 9.53
N VAL A 81 -1.65 -9.47 9.03
CA VAL A 81 -1.58 -10.68 9.85
C VAL A 81 -0.16 -11.26 9.86
N SER A 82 0.26 -11.87 10.96
CA SER A 82 1.59 -12.48 11.09
C SER A 82 1.67 -13.84 10.36
N ASN A 83 0.55 -14.56 10.27
CA ASN A 83 0.42 -15.89 9.71
C ASN A 83 0.06 -15.91 8.21
N MET A 84 0.54 -14.92 7.43
CA MET A 84 0.14 -14.74 6.02
C MET A 84 0.30 -16.02 5.18
N LYS A 85 1.41 -16.75 5.34
CA LYS A 85 1.70 -17.97 4.54
C LYS A 85 0.61 -19.04 4.76
N LYS A 86 0.21 -19.26 6.00
CA LYS A 86 -0.85 -20.21 6.35
C LYS A 86 -2.17 -19.83 5.69
N VAL A 87 -2.53 -18.55 5.75
CA VAL A 87 -3.76 -18.03 5.13
C VAL A 87 -3.74 -18.22 3.61
N LEU A 88 -2.59 -17.99 2.96
CA LEU A 88 -2.43 -18.19 1.51
C LEU A 88 -2.57 -19.66 1.10
N ILE A 89 -2.00 -20.59 1.89
CA ILE A 89 -2.13 -22.03 1.64
C ILE A 89 -3.60 -22.48 1.77
N GLU A 90 -4.27 -22.04 2.84
CA GLU A 90 -5.70 -22.34 3.04
C GLU A 90 -6.59 -21.76 1.93
N ALA A 91 -6.33 -20.52 1.52
CA ALA A 91 -7.05 -19.87 0.43
C ALA A 91 -6.83 -20.58 -0.90
N GLY A 92 -5.58 -20.95 -1.19
CA GLY A 92 -5.22 -21.70 -2.39
C GLY A 92 -5.84 -23.09 -2.46
N SER A 93 -5.84 -23.81 -1.34
CA SER A 93 -6.51 -25.11 -1.24
C SER A 93 -8.03 -24.99 -1.46
N ALA A 94 -8.65 -23.94 -0.92
CA ALA A 94 -10.08 -23.70 -1.07
C ALA A 94 -10.50 -23.39 -2.51
N VAL A 95 -9.59 -22.84 -3.34
CA VAL A 95 -9.84 -22.60 -4.77
C VAL A 95 -9.37 -23.75 -5.66
N GLY A 96 -8.88 -24.86 -5.09
CA GLY A 96 -8.50 -26.05 -5.85
C GLY A 96 -7.10 -26.00 -6.48
N MET A 97 -6.17 -25.21 -5.92
CA MET A 97 -4.76 -25.27 -6.33
C MET A 97 -4.13 -26.62 -6.03
N ASP A 98 -3.20 -27.05 -6.87
CA ASP A 98 -2.45 -28.31 -6.68
C ASP A 98 -1.53 -28.21 -5.45
N ASP A 99 -1.36 -29.32 -4.74
CA ASP A 99 -0.50 -29.40 -3.54
C ASP A 99 0.95 -28.97 -3.83
N LYS A 100 1.42 -29.14 -5.08
CA LYS A 100 2.75 -28.67 -5.51
C LYS A 100 2.85 -27.15 -5.58
N GLU A 101 1.75 -26.46 -5.88
CA GLU A 101 1.67 -25.00 -5.89
C GLU A 101 1.49 -24.43 -4.47
N LEU A 102 1.07 -25.27 -3.52
CA LEU A 102 0.87 -24.95 -2.10
C LEU A 102 2.02 -25.40 -1.20
N ASN A 103 3.19 -25.67 -1.77
CA ASN A 103 4.35 -26.13 -1.01
C ASN A 103 4.70 -25.16 0.14
N PRO A 104 4.74 -25.62 1.40
CA PRO A 104 5.11 -24.79 2.56
C PRO A 104 6.49 -24.13 2.47
N ASP A 105 7.41 -24.70 1.69
CA ASP A 105 8.76 -24.16 1.46
C ASP A 105 8.73 -22.89 0.60
N PHE A 106 7.66 -22.67 -0.17
CA PHE A 106 7.50 -21.47 -0.97
C PHE A 106 7.28 -20.23 -0.12
N THR A 107 7.75 -19.09 -0.64
CA THR A 107 7.53 -17.78 -0.07
C THR A 107 6.07 -17.36 -0.21
N THR A 108 5.64 -16.41 0.62
CA THR A 108 4.29 -15.81 0.49
C THR A 108 4.08 -15.14 -0.88
N TYR A 109 5.17 -14.66 -1.49
CA TYR A 109 5.17 -14.13 -2.85
C TYR A 109 4.83 -15.21 -3.88
N GLU A 110 5.49 -16.37 -3.83
CA GLU A 110 5.27 -17.46 -4.79
C GLU A 110 3.85 -18.05 -4.67
N ILE A 111 3.43 -18.38 -3.45
CA ILE A 111 2.09 -18.94 -3.21
C ILE A 111 1.01 -17.96 -3.63
N GLY A 112 1.14 -16.67 -3.28
CA GLY A 112 0.16 -15.66 -3.70
C GLY A 112 0.17 -15.41 -5.20
N ARG A 113 1.32 -15.53 -5.88
CA ARG A 113 1.37 -15.44 -7.35
C ARG A 113 0.58 -16.58 -8.00
N PHE A 114 0.71 -17.81 -7.50
CA PHE A 114 -0.08 -18.94 -8.00
C PHE A 114 -1.57 -18.74 -7.72
N LEU A 115 -1.93 -18.27 -6.53
CA LEU A 115 -3.31 -17.94 -6.17
C LEU A 115 -3.94 -16.94 -7.15
N PHE A 116 -3.30 -15.81 -7.39
CA PHE A 116 -3.83 -14.80 -8.33
C PHE A 116 -3.81 -15.26 -9.79
N LYS A 117 -2.89 -16.15 -10.17
CA LYS A 117 -2.93 -16.80 -11.49
C LYS A 117 -4.17 -17.70 -11.63
N HIS A 118 -4.52 -18.43 -10.58
CA HIS A 118 -5.69 -19.32 -10.55
C HIS A 118 -7.01 -18.53 -10.56
N LEU A 119 -7.07 -17.42 -9.81
CA LEU A 119 -8.25 -16.55 -9.73
C LEU A 119 -8.52 -15.73 -11.00
N GLN A 120 -7.52 -15.54 -11.86
CA GLN A 120 -7.64 -14.83 -13.14
C GLN A 120 -7.85 -15.78 -14.34
N GLY A 121 -7.97 -17.09 -14.07
CA GLY A 121 -8.19 -18.14 -15.07
C GLY A 121 -9.57 -18.09 -15.71
#